data_AF-A0A839PKJ8-F1
#
_entry.id   AF-A0A839PKJ8-F1
#
_cell.length_a   1.000
_cell.length_b   1.000
_cell.length_c   1.000
_cell.angle_alpha   90.00
_cell.angle_beta   90.00
_cell.angle_gamma   90.00
#
_symmetry.space_group_name_H-M   'P 1'
#
loop_
_entity.id
_entity.type
_entity.pdbx_description
1 polymer ?
#
loop_
_entity_poly.entity_id
_entity_poly.type
_entity_poly.pdbx_seq_one_letter_code
_entity_poly.pdbx_strand_id
1 'polypeptide(L)'
;MHLTAPEREFQTLKAIQRARYVEGRDNGDRAVIAHILSALALDDAAARFASPDEELLSANRARIAAGRAEMRRFSARGVPTLIAGQDQNARLVNSSALYGGADELIADLRAA
;
A
#
# COMPACT_ATOMS: atom_id res chain seq x y z
N MET A 1 -8.41 0.69 6.94
CA MET A 1 -8.55 -0.26 5.81
C MET A 1 -8.21 -1.64 6.27
N HIS A 2 -6.97 -1.96 6.59
CA HIS A 2 -6.61 -3.31 7.05
C HIS A 2 -7.52 -3.93 8.10
N LEU A 3 -7.88 -3.15 9.10
CA LEU A 3 -8.68 -3.58 10.24
C LEU A 3 -10.19 -3.54 9.99
N THR A 4 -10.65 -2.93 8.91
CA THR A 4 -12.07 -2.58 8.70
C THR A 4 -12.63 -3.00 7.35
N ALA A 5 -11.82 -2.88 6.29
CA ALA A 5 -12.15 -3.15 4.88
C ALA A 5 -10.85 -3.46 4.10
N PRO A 6 -10.15 -4.57 4.40
CA PRO A 6 -8.86 -4.91 3.77
C PRO A 6 -8.95 -5.05 2.24
N GLU A 7 -10.09 -5.50 1.72
CA GLU A 7 -10.38 -5.62 0.29
C GLU A 7 -10.40 -4.25 -0.45
N ARG A 8 -10.57 -3.15 0.30
CA ARG A 8 -10.60 -1.77 -0.23
C ARG A 8 -9.24 -1.08 -0.17
N GLU A 9 -8.18 -1.75 0.29
CA GLU A 9 -6.85 -1.14 0.46
C GLU A 9 -6.28 -0.55 -0.83
N PHE A 10 -6.34 -1.29 -1.94
CA PHE A 10 -5.78 -0.82 -3.20
C PHE A 10 -6.55 0.38 -3.78
N GLN A 11 -7.88 0.34 -3.71
CA GLN A 11 -8.71 1.49 -4.10
C GLN A 11 -8.39 2.72 -3.25
N THR A 12 -8.24 2.54 -1.94
CA THR A 12 -7.92 3.62 -1.00
C THR A 12 -6.53 4.20 -1.27
N LEU A 13 -5.53 3.36 -1.53
CA LEU A 13 -4.19 3.80 -1.91
C LEU A 13 -4.22 4.67 -3.16
N LYS A 14 -4.98 4.27 -4.18
CA LYS A 14 -5.17 5.04 -5.42
C LYS A 14 -5.81 6.41 -5.15
N ALA A 15 -6.82 6.46 -4.29
CA ALA A 15 -7.47 7.72 -3.91
C ALA A 15 -6.51 8.66 -3.16
N ILE A 16 -5.71 8.14 -2.22
CA ILE A 16 -4.69 8.94 -1.50
C ILE A 16 -3.63 9.47 -2.46
N GLN A 17 -3.15 8.63 -3.39
CA GLN A 17 -2.18 9.04 -4.42
C GLN A 17 -2.75 10.15 -5.30
N ARG A 18 -4.01 10.03 -5.74
CA ARG A 18 -4.69 11.09 -6.51
C ARG A 18 -4.79 12.39 -5.71
N ALA A 19 -5.19 12.32 -4.44
CA ALA A 19 -5.30 13.48 -3.58
C ALA A 19 -3.96 14.24 -3.48
N ARG A 20 -2.83 13.52 -3.38
CA ARG A 20 -1.51 14.13 -3.31
C ARG A 20 -1.02 14.67 -4.66
N TYR A 21 -1.08 13.85 -5.71
CA TYR A 21 -0.38 14.12 -6.98
C TYR A 21 -1.24 14.85 -8.02
N VAL A 22 -2.56 14.79 -7.92
CA VAL A 22 -3.48 15.47 -8.85
C VAL A 22 -4.15 16.67 -8.17
N GLU A 23 -4.61 16.50 -6.93
CA GLU A 23 -5.40 17.53 -6.23
C GLU A 23 -4.53 18.44 -5.34
N GLY A 24 -3.24 18.11 -5.16
CA GLY A 24 -2.29 18.92 -4.37
C GLY A 24 -2.57 18.93 -2.87
N ARG A 25 -3.37 18.00 -2.35
CA ARG A 25 -3.75 17.93 -0.93
C ARG A 25 -2.60 17.33 -0.09
N ASP A 26 -2.51 17.75 1.17
CA ASP A 26 -1.52 17.22 2.11
C ASP A 26 -1.97 15.86 2.66
N ASN A 27 -1.41 14.77 2.14
CA ASN A 27 -1.71 13.42 2.62
C ASN A 27 -0.94 13.03 3.89
N GLY A 28 -0.10 13.92 4.45
CA GLY A 28 0.44 13.81 5.81
C GLY A 28 -0.55 14.28 6.87
N ASP A 29 -1.54 15.09 6.50
CA ASP A 29 -2.60 15.54 7.40
C ASP A 29 -3.67 14.45 7.59
N ARG A 30 -3.93 14.13 8.85
CA ARG A 30 -4.93 13.14 9.26
C ARG A 30 -6.34 13.54 8.87
N ALA A 31 -6.68 14.84 8.89
CA ALA A 31 -7.99 15.32 8.48
C ALA A 31 -8.23 15.10 6.98
N VAL A 32 -7.19 15.32 6.15
CA VAL A 32 -7.24 15.06 4.71
C VAL A 32 -7.50 13.59 4.43
N ILE A 33 -6.77 12.69 5.11
CA ILE A 33 -6.97 11.25 4.96
C ILE A 33 -8.39 10.85 5.42
N ALA A 34 -8.83 11.26 6.61
CA ALA A 34 -10.18 10.94 7.09
C ALA A 34 -11.27 11.38 6.11
N HIS A 35 -11.15 12.57 5.52
CA HIS A 35 -12.08 13.04 4.49
C HIS A 35 -12.08 12.16 3.23
N ILE A 36 -10.91 11.71 2.75
CA ILE A 36 -10.82 10.78 1.61
C ILE A 36 -11.53 9.46 1.93
N LEU A 37 -11.39 8.96 3.16
CA LEU A 37 -12.00 7.71 3.59
C LEU A 37 -13.53 7.81 3.64
N SER A 38 -14.08 8.89 4.22
CA SER A 38 -15.53 9.12 4.20
C SER A 38 -16.08 9.30 2.77
N ALA A 39 -15.34 9.97 1.89
CA ALA A 39 -15.75 10.09 0.47
C ALA A 39 -15.81 8.74 -0.26
N LEU A 40 -15.14 7.70 0.25
CA LEU A 40 -15.18 6.33 -0.25
C LEU A 40 -16.21 5.44 0.49
N ALA A 41 -17.02 6.03 1.38
CA ALA A 41 -17.93 5.36 2.31
C ALA A 41 -17.21 4.36 3.24
N LEU A 42 -16.03 4.75 3.74
CA LEU A 42 -15.20 3.96 4.66
C LEU A 42 -15.19 4.62 6.05
N ASP A 43 -16.38 4.88 6.60
CA ASP A 43 -16.55 5.74 7.79
C ASP A 43 -15.91 5.18 9.06
N ASP A 44 -15.96 3.87 9.30
CA ASP A 44 -15.27 3.24 10.44
C ASP A 44 -13.77 3.52 10.41
N ALA A 45 -13.21 3.47 9.20
CA ALA A 45 -11.80 3.71 8.99
C ALA A 45 -11.46 5.21 9.05
N ALA A 46 -12.36 6.09 8.59
CA ALA A 46 -12.25 7.53 8.75
C ALA A 46 -12.26 7.92 10.23
N ALA A 47 -13.17 7.35 11.02
CA ALA A 47 -13.29 7.56 12.45
C ALA A 47 -12.01 7.13 13.20
N ARG A 48 -11.51 5.92 12.92
CA ARG A 48 -10.23 5.45 13.47
C ARG A 48 -9.04 6.30 13.04
N PHE A 49 -9.04 6.90 11.85
CA PHE A 49 -7.96 7.80 11.43
C PHE A 49 -8.04 9.17 12.12
N ALA A 50 -9.26 9.66 12.39
CA ALA A 50 -9.51 10.91 13.13
C ALA A 50 -9.21 10.77 14.63
N SER A 51 -9.43 9.59 15.22
CA SER A 51 -9.11 9.26 16.61
C SER A 51 -8.46 7.86 16.69
N PRO A 52 -7.12 7.75 16.59
CA PRO A 52 -6.42 6.48 16.48
C PRO A 52 -6.45 5.76 17.82
N ASP A 53 -6.93 4.52 17.80
CA ASP A 53 -6.86 3.61 18.93
C ASP A 53 -5.52 2.86 18.95
N GLU A 54 -5.20 2.24 20.09
CA GLU A 54 -3.96 1.48 20.25
C GLU A 54 -3.90 0.29 19.27
N GLU A 55 -5.04 -0.28 18.90
CA GLU A 55 -5.14 -1.36 17.92
C GLU A 55 -4.62 -0.91 16.54
N LEU A 56 -5.08 0.24 16.04
CA LEU A 56 -4.63 0.82 14.78
C LEU A 56 -3.14 1.12 14.81
N LEU A 57 -2.66 1.73 15.89
CA LEU A 57 -1.24 2.09 16.03
C LEU A 57 -0.36 0.83 16.07
N SER A 58 -0.76 -0.20 16.81
CA SER A 58 -0.06 -1.47 16.90
C SER A 58 -0.04 -2.21 15.55
N ALA A 59 -1.19 -2.33 14.90
CA ALA A 59 -1.30 -2.97 13.59
C ALA A 59 -0.47 -2.22 12.52
N ASN A 60 -0.43 -0.88 12.56
CA ASN A 60 0.39 -0.09 11.65
C ASN A 60 1.90 -0.36 11.86
N ARG A 61 2.37 -0.34 13.11
CA ARG A 61 3.78 -0.65 13.43
C ARG A 61 4.16 -2.06 13.00
N ALA A 62 3.30 -3.05 13.25
CA ALA A 62 3.52 -4.44 12.87
C ALA A 62 3.64 -4.59 11.34
N ARG A 63 2.74 -3.97 10.57
CA ARG A 63 2.80 -4.01 9.10
C ARG A 63 4.04 -3.32 8.53
N ILE A 64 4.45 -2.18 9.09
CA ILE A 64 5.69 -1.51 8.69
C ILE A 64 6.91 -2.40 8.99
N ALA A 65 6.95 -3.04 10.15
CA ALA A 65 8.03 -3.95 10.52
C ALA A 65 8.10 -5.16 9.56
N ALA A 66 6.95 -5.77 9.23
CA ALA A 66 6.86 -6.87 8.28
C ALA A 66 7.35 -6.46 6.88
N GLY A 67 6.87 -5.33 6.35
CA GLY A 67 7.31 -4.83 5.05
C GLY A 67 8.81 -4.53 5.00
N ARG A 68 9.37 -3.94 6.06
CA ARG A 68 10.82 -3.70 6.17
C ARG A 68 11.62 -5.00 6.27
N ALA A 69 11.09 -6.02 6.93
CA ALA A 69 11.73 -7.34 7.00
C ALA A 69 11.79 -7.99 5.62
N GLU A 70 10.70 -7.94 4.85
CA GLU A 70 10.67 -8.42 3.46
C GLU A 70 11.64 -7.63 2.56
N MET A 71 11.68 -6.30 2.67
CA MET A 71 12.66 -5.50 1.93
C MET A 71 14.10 -5.90 2.24
N ARG A 72 14.44 -6.19 3.51
CA ARG A 72 15.77 -6.68 3.88
C ARG A 72 16.04 -8.08 3.34
N ARG A 73 15.07 -9.01 3.48
CA ARG A 73 15.15 -10.39 2.99
C ARG A 73 15.49 -10.43 1.50
N PHE A 74 14.89 -9.55 0.72
CA PHE A 74 15.08 -9.47 -0.72
C PHE A 74 16.11 -8.42 -1.16
N SER A 75 16.81 -7.76 -0.24
CA SER A 75 17.75 -6.67 -0.56
C SER A 75 17.13 -5.54 -1.41
N ALA A 76 15.82 -5.29 -1.26
CA ALA A 76 15.11 -4.21 -1.94
C ALA A 76 15.51 -2.85 -1.36
N ARG A 77 15.99 -1.94 -2.22
CA ARG A 77 16.59 -0.65 -1.80
C ARG A 77 15.68 0.57 -2.02
N GLY A 78 14.42 0.35 -2.38
CA GLY A 78 13.50 1.44 -2.67
C GLY A 78 12.10 0.97 -3.04
N VAL A 79 11.30 1.93 -3.46
CA VAL A 79 9.94 1.72 -3.96
C VAL A 79 9.81 2.35 -5.34
N PRO A 80 8.95 1.80 -6.22
CA PRO A 80 8.18 0.58 -6.06
C PRO A 80 9.07 -0.68 -6.16
N THR A 81 8.74 -1.70 -5.37
CA THR A 81 9.32 -3.06 -5.42
C THR A 81 8.17 -4.06 -5.46
N LEU A 82 8.26 -5.06 -6.32
CA LEU A 82 7.32 -6.18 -6.38
C LEU A 82 8.06 -7.49 -6.10
N ILE A 83 7.50 -8.29 -5.19
CA ILE A 83 7.94 -9.66 -4.90
C ILE A 83 6.81 -10.58 -5.35
N ALA A 84 7.13 -11.56 -6.19
CA ALA A 84 6.18 -12.53 -6.70
C ALA A 84 6.43 -13.90 -6.06
N GLY A 85 5.37 -14.65 -5.78
CA GLY A 85 5.43 -15.97 -5.15
C GLY A 85 5.36 -15.94 -3.63
N GLN A 86 5.54 -17.12 -3.01
CA GLN A 86 5.51 -17.33 -1.56
C GLN A 86 6.68 -18.21 -1.14
N ASP A 87 7.07 -18.11 0.14
CA ASP A 87 8.09 -18.94 0.78
C ASP A 87 9.41 -19.01 -0.01
N GLN A 88 9.81 -20.20 -0.43
CA GLN A 88 11.05 -20.46 -1.16
C GLN A 88 10.96 -20.08 -2.64
N ASN A 89 9.75 -19.90 -3.17
CA ASN A 89 9.51 -19.50 -4.55
C ASN A 89 9.37 -17.97 -4.69
N ALA A 90 9.45 -17.24 -3.57
CA ALA A 90 9.36 -15.79 -3.59
C ALA A 90 10.61 -15.18 -4.24
N ARG A 91 10.40 -14.28 -5.21
CA ARG A 91 11.45 -13.65 -6.01
C ARG A 91 11.18 -12.18 -6.24
N LEU A 92 12.24 -11.38 -6.38
CA LEU A 92 12.12 -10.01 -6.87
C LEU A 92 11.71 -10.01 -8.33
N VAL A 93 10.74 -9.16 -8.66
CA VAL A 93 10.41 -8.80 -10.04
C VAL A 93 11.34 -7.67 -10.48
N ASN A 94 11.83 -7.74 -11.72
CA ASN A 94 12.70 -6.69 -12.25
C ASN A 94 11.97 -5.33 -12.21
N SER A 95 12.57 -4.34 -11.53
CA SER A 95 11.95 -3.03 -11.36
C SER A 95 11.70 -2.30 -12.67
N SER A 96 12.45 -2.58 -13.75
CA SER A 96 12.20 -1.97 -15.06
C SER A 96 10.82 -2.33 -15.61
N ALA A 97 10.35 -3.55 -15.35
CA ALA A 97 9.03 -4.02 -15.77
C ALA A 97 7.88 -3.24 -15.09
N LEU A 98 8.13 -2.61 -13.93
CA LEU A 98 7.11 -1.82 -13.22
C LEU A 98 6.82 -0.47 -13.87
N TYR A 99 7.72 -0.01 -14.74
CA TYR A 99 7.58 1.25 -15.48
C TYR A 99 7.28 1.05 -16.97
N GLY A 100 7.28 -0.21 -17.42
CA GLY A 100 6.96 -0.60 -18.79
C GLY A 100 5.47 -0.84 -19.02
N GLY A 101 5.14 -1.57 -20.08
CA GLY A 101 3.77 -1.95 -20.39
C GLY A 101 3.23 -2.99 -19.41
N ALA A 102 1.92 -2.94 -19.11
CA ALA A 102 1.28 -3.93 -18.24
C ALA A 102 1.43 -5.37 -18.80
N ASP A 103 1.38 -5.53 -20.11
CA ASP A 103 1.54 -6.84 -20.76
C ASP A 103 2.95 -7.42 -20.57
N GLU A 104 3.98 -6.59 -20.60
CA GLU A 104 5.37 -7.00 -20.36
C GLU A 104 5.54 -7.47 -18.92
N LEU A 105 5.01 -6.70 -17.96
CA LEU A 105 5.01 -7.10 -16.55
C LEU A 105 4.28 -8.43 -16.33
N ILE A 106 3.12 -8.62 -16.96
CA ILE A 106 2.34 -9.86 -16.85
C ILE A 106 3.11 -11.04 -17.47
N ALA A 107 3.80 -10.84 -18.60
CA ALA A 107 4.63 -11.87 -19.21
C ALA A 107 5.79 -12.27 -18.27
N ASP A 108 6.50 -11.31 -17.69
CA ASP A 108 7.59 -11.54 -16.73
C ASP A 108 7.14 -12.26 -15.46
N LEU A 109 5.91 -11.99 -15.02
CA LEU A 109 5.31 -12.68 -13.88
C LEU A 109 4.94 -14.13 -14.20
N ARG A 110 4.56 -14.44 -15.45
CA ARG A 110 4.20 -15.79 -15.89
C ARG A 110 5.39 -16.66 -16.29
N ALA A 111 6.46 -16.04 -16.78
CA ALA A 111 7.63 -16.73 -17.33
C ALA A 111 8.58 -17.31 -16.26
N ALA A 112 8.31 -17.07 -14.97
CA ALA A 112 9.22 -17.40 -13.87
C ALA A 112 8.50 -17.83 -12.60
#